data_AF-A0AAD1I6C6-F1
#
_entry.id   AF-A0AAD1I6C6-F1
#
_cell.length_a   1.000
_cell.length_b   1.000
_cell.length_c   1.000
_cell.angle_alpha   90.00
_cell.angle_beta   90.00
_cell.angle_gamma   90.00
#
_symmetry.space_group_name_H-M   'P 1'
#
loop_
_entity.id
_entity.type
_entity.pdbx_description
1 polymer ?
#
loop_
_entity_poly.entity_id
_entity_poly.type
_entity_poly.pdbx_seq_one_letter_code
_entity_poly.pdbx_strand_id
1 'polypeptide(L)'
;MDTHTRKYRLPDHGYTLVRWAHELAKGRGAVVVEPDVEGIRRPDGALTFVDAAPFKTAWQGPLSVLRELLDLEAREIRAWSKTGFARFHRVTAARRVDRICRERGSEAAVDWVLANATAEVNIGELRDRLGARLYHAGGFDEDYYRAEVGRCIEHRRRRHLNG
;
A
#
# COMPACT_ATOMS: atom_id res chain seq x y z
N MET A 1 5.41 15.99 -11.17
CA MET A 1 6.22 14.76 -11.13
C MET A 1 5.26 13.60 -11.22
N ASP A 2 5.08 13.05 -12.42
CA ASP A 2 4.22 11.90 -12.72
C ASP A 2 5.11 10.78 -13.30
N THR A 3 6.08 10.31 -12.52
CA THR A 3 7.07 9.31 -12.98
C THR A 3 6.70 7.86 -12.64
N HIS A 4 5.52 7.62 -12.08
CA HIS A 4 5.04 6.27 -11.77
C HIS A 4 3.63 6.04 -12.31
N THR A 5 3.48 6.07 -13.64
CA THR A 5 2.24 5.64 -14.28
C THR A 5 2.11 4.11 -14.14
N ARG A 6 1.56 3.68 -13.00
CA ARG A 6 1.20 2.29 -12.72
C ARG A 6 0.30 1.75 -13.83
N LYS A 7 0.54 0.51 -14.29
CA LYS A 7 -0.18 -0.15 -15.40
C LYS A 7 -1.69 -0.04 -15.26
N TYR A 8 -2.16 -0.23 -14.03
CA TYR A 8 -3.58 -0.17 -13.69
C TYR A 8 -4.01 1.13 -13.02
N ARG A 9 -3.13 2.14 -12.92
CA ARG A 9 -3.38 3.39 -12.17
C ARG A 9 -3.89 3.13 -10.74
N LEU A 10 -3.36 2.09 -10.09
CA LEU A 10 -3.64 1.85 -8.68
C LEU A 10 -2.91 2.91 -7.85
N PRO A 11 -3.42 3.29 -6.67
CA PRO A 11 -2.72 4.20 -5.77
C PRO A 11 -1.29 3.72 -5.48
N ASP A 12 -0.34 4.65 -5.34
CA ASP A 12 0.99 4.34 -4.86
C ASP A 12 1.11 4.78 -3.40
N HIS A 13 1.08 3.81 -2.48
CA HIS A 13 1.13 4.10 -1.05
C HIS A 13 2.46 4.70 -0.60
N GLY A 14 3.56 4.43 -1.30
CA GLY A 14 4.84 5.08 -1.05
C GLY A 14 4.78 6.58 -1.37
N TYR A 15 4.23 6.92 -2.53
CA TYR A 15 3.98 8.32 -2.90
C TYR A 15 3.03 9.02 -1.92
N THR A 16 1.93 8.36 -1.52
CA THR A 16 0.98 8.90 -0.53
C THR A 16 1.69 9.22 0.79
N LEU A 17 2.54 8.31 1.27
CA LEU A 17 3.32 8.49 2.50
C LEU A 17 4.28 9.69 2.41
N VAL A 18 5.02 9.80 1.30
CA VAL A 18 5.94 10.92 1.04
C VAL A 18 5.19 12.24 0.95
N ARG A 19 4.02 12.26 0.29
CA ARG A 19 3.14 13.44 0.23
C ARG A 19 2.68 13.87 1.62
N TRP A 20 2.18 12.95 2.44
CA TRP A 20 1.78 13.30 3.82
C TRP A 20 2.97 13.84 4.61
N ALA A 21 4.14 13.21 4.51
CA ALA A 21 5.36 13.68 5.17
C ALA A 21 5.78 15.08 4.70
N HIS A 22 5.67 15.36 3.40
CA HIS A 22 5.89 16.68 2.82
C HIS A 22 4.97 17.72 3.47
N GLU A 23 3.67 17.46 3.49
CA GLU A 23 2.67 18.39 4.01
C GLU A 23 2.84 18.66 5.51
N LEU A 24 3.08 17.61 6.30
CA LEU A 24 3.20 17.69 7.76
C LEU A 24 4.45 18.44 8.23
N ALA A 25 5.53 18.39 7.45
CA ALA A 25 6.83 18.96 7.83
C ALA A 25 7.35 20.01 6.81
N LYS A 26 6.43 20.67 6.08
CA LYS A 26 6.74 21.75 5.12
C LYS A 26 7.90 21.39 4.17
N GLY A 27 7.81 20.21 3.56
CA GLY A 27 8.79 19.65 2.63
C GLY A 27 9.95 18.89 3.26
N ARG A 28 10.34 19.22 4.50
CA ARG A 28 11.47 18.54 5.18
C ARG A 28 11.17 17.08 5.52
N GLY A 29 9.90 16.72 5.68
CA GLY A 29 9.50 15.34 5.94
C GLY A 29 9.72 14.42 4.73
N ALA A 30 9.49 14.93 3.51
CA ALA A 30 9.73 14.14 2.28
C ALA A 30 11.19 13.71 2.17
N VAL A 31 12.14 14.62 2.44
CA VAL A 31 13.60 14.36 2.41
C VAL A 31 14.00 13.17 3.30
N VAL A 32 13.25 12.93 4.37
CA VAL A 32 13.55 11.87 5.35
C VAL A 32 12.80 10.57 5.05
N VAL A 33 11.65 10.63 4.39
CA VAL A 33 10.77 9.48 4.15
C VAL A 33 10.95 8.88 2.76
N GLU A 34 11.21 9.71 1.75
CA GLU A 34 11.39 9.27 0.37
C GLU A 34 12.54 8.26 0.22
N PRO A 35 13.74 8.48 0.79
CA PRO A 35 14.82 7.50 0.68
C PRO A 35 14.48 6.14 1.33
N ASP A 36 13.71 6.15 2.42
CA ASP A 36 13.27 4.93 3.10
C ASP A 36 12.30 4.13 2.23
N VAL A 37 11.35 4.83 1.58
CA VAL A 37 10.37 4.22 0.66
C VAL A 37 11.06 3.68 -0.58
N GLU A 38 11.91 4.48 -1.21
CA GLU A 38 12.63 4.07 -2.42
C GLU A 38 13.66 2.97 -2.14
N GLY A 39 14.23 2.92 -0.93
CA GLY A 39 15.14 1.86 -0.52
C GLY A 39 14.52 0.47 -0.46
N ILE A 40 13.18 0.37 -0.30
CA ILE A 40 12.45 -0.91 -0.33
C ILE A 40 11.61 -1.10 -1.61
N ARG A 41 11.57 -0.09 -2.48
CA ARG A 41 10.89 -0.19 -3.77
C ARG A 41 11.70 -1.08 -4.69
N ARG A 42 11.03 -2.05 -5.31
CA ARG A 42 11.64 -2.96 -6.27
C ARG A 42 11.94 -2.26 -7.60
N PRO A 43 12.84 -2.80 -8.43
CA PRO A 43 13.17 -2.19 -9.73
C PRO A 43 11.99 -2.05 -10.70
N ASP A 44 10.96 -2.90 -10.55
CA ASP A 44 9.70 -2.82 -11.30
C ASP A 44 8.74 -1.75 -10.74
N GLY A 45 9.14 -1.01 -9.71
CA GLY A 45 8.35 -0.01 -9.02
C GLY A 45 7.40 -0.56 -7.95
N ALA A 46 7.39 -1.87 -7.73
CA ALA A 46 6.51 -2.49 -6.75
C ALA A 46 6.97 -2.21 -5.31
N LEU A 47 5.99 -1.93 -4.45
CA LEU A 47 6.12 -1.99 -3.00
C LEU A 47 5.31 -3.21 -2.55
N THR A 48 5.91 -4.08 -1.74
CA THR A 48 5.28 -5.32 -1.32
C THR A 48 5.24 -5.43 0.20
N PHE A 49 4.23 -6.14 0.71
CA PHE A 49 4.10 -6.37 2.14
C PHE A 49 5.32 -7.12 2.72
N VAL A 50 5.91 -8.04 1.94
CA VAL A 50 7.10 -8.80 2.35
C VAL A 50 8.30 -7.87 2.56
N ASP A 51 8.52 -6.91 1.66
CA ASP A 51 9.65 -5.98 1.78
C ASP A 51 9.45 -5.01 2.96
N ALA A 52 8.19 -4.65 3.25
CA ALA A 52 7.83 -3.82 4.39
C ALA A 52 7.69 -4.60 5.72
N ALA A 53 7.79 -5.94 5.71
CA ALA A 53 7.55 -6.79 6.88
C ALA A 53 8.45 -6.51 8.12
N PRO A 54 9.71 -6.02 7.98
CA PRO A 54 10.53 -5.63 9.13
C PRO A 54 9.98 -4.45 9.94
N PHE A 55 9.17 -3.59 9.32
CA PHE A 55 8.64 -2.35 9.91
C PHE A 55 7.27 -2.60 10.56
N LYS A 56 7.27 -3.26 11.70
CA LYS A 56 6.08 -3.68 12.44
C LYS A 56 5.48 -2.61 13.36
N THR A 57 6.22 -1.58 13.76
CA THR A 57 5.76 -0.62 14.77
C THR A 57 6.04 0.83 14.38
N ALA A 58 5.22 1.77 14.87
CA ALA A 58 5.39 3.21 14.65
C ALA A 58 6.78 3.73 15.07
N TRP A 59 7.41 3.11 16.07
CA TRP A 59 8.78 3.42 16.50
C TRP A 59 9.83 3.15 15.41
N GLN A 60 9.53 2.27 14.46
CA GLN A 60 10.38 1.96 13.30
C GLN A 60 10.15 2.95 12.14
N GLY A 61 9.30 3.96 12.35
CA GLY A 61 9.12 5.08 11.44
C GLY A 61 7.99 4.88 10.42
N PRO A 62 7.90 5.79 9.43
CA PRO A 62 6.77 5.85 8.49
C PRO A 62 6.57 4.58 7.65
N LEU A 63 7.61 3.75 7.47
CA LEU A 63 7.48 2.45 6.77
C LEU A 63 6.55 1.46 7.49
N SER A 64 6.32 1.64 8.79
CA SER A 64 5.31 0.85 9.50
C SER A 64 3.88 1.16 9.05
N VAL A 65 3.59 2.44 8.79
CA VAL A 65 2.32 2.88 8.19
C VAL A 65 2.20 2.33 6.77
N LEU A 66 3.28 2.38 5.98
CA LEU A 66 3.30 1.79 4.64
C LEU A 66 2.97 0.29 4.67
N ARG A 67 3.56 -0.47 5.60
CA ARG A 67 3.26 -1.90 5.77
C ARG A 67 1.78 -2.14 6.02
N GLU A 68 1.14 -1.33 6.86
CA GLU A 68 -0.29 -1.43 7.14
C GLU A 68 -1.14 -1.12 5.92
N LEU A 69 -0.82 -0.06 5.17
CA LEU A 69 -1.52 0.28 3.93
C LEU A 69 -1.40 -0.85 2.88
N LEU A 70 -0.22 -1.45 2.74
CA LEU A 70 -0.01 -2.61 1.85
C LEU A 70 -0.80 -3.86 2.32
N ASP A 71 -1.01 -4.02 3.63
CA ASP A 71 -1.87 -5.08 4.17
C ASP A 71 -3.34 -4.85 3.82
N LEU A 72 -3.83 -3.62 3.95
CA LEU A 72 -5.19 -3.24 3.57
C LEU A 72 -5.42 -3.37 2.07
N GLU A 73 -4.47 -2.91 1.26
CA GLU A 73 -4.50 -3.04 -0.19
C GLU A 73 -4.62 -4.53 -0.61
N ALA A 74 -3.81 -5.41 -0.03
CA ALA A 74 -3.89 -6.84 -0.28
C ALA A 74 -5.27 -7.44 0.10
N ARG A 75 -5.86 -7.00 1.21
CA ARG A 75 -7.20 -7.43 1.64
C ARG A 75 -8.28 -6.98 0.67
N GLU A 76 -8.21 -5.74 0.17
CA GLU A 76 -9.17 -5.21 -0.80
C GLU A 76 -9.05 -5.87 -2.16
N ILE A 77 -7.82 -6.08 -2.66
CA ILE A 77 -7.59 -6.84 -3.91
C ILE A 77 -8.11 -8.27 -3.77
N ARG A 78 -7.87 -8.92 -2.62
CA ARG A 78 -8.43 -10.25 -2.31
C ARG A 78 -9.96 -10.24 -2.29
N ALA A 79 -10.59 -9.19 -1.77
CA ALA A 79 -12.04 -9.08 -1.71
C ALA A 79 -12.64 -8.88 -3.10
N TRP A 80 -12.09 -7.92 -3.85
CA TRP A 80 -12.44 -7.63 -5.24
C TRP A 80 -12.29 -8.86 -6.13
N SER A 81 -11.19 -9.61 -6.02
CA SER A 81 -10.92 -10.75 -6.90
C SER A 81 -12.00 -11.82 -6.85
N LYS A 82 -12.73 -11.97 -5.74
CA LYS A 82 -13.79 -12.98 -5.59
C LYS A 82 -14.92 -12.81 -6.61
N THR A 83 -15.12 -11.60 -7.14
CA THR A 83 -16.16 -11.31 -8.14
C THR A 83 -15.90 -12.05 -9.46
N GLY A 84 -14.63 -12.25 -9.83
CA GLY A 84 -14.23 -12.89 -11.09
C GLY A 84 -14.24 -14.42 -11.10
N PHE A 85 -14.53 -15.09 -9.98
CA PHE A 85 -14.46 -16.55 -9.90
C PHE A 85 -15.79 -17.18 -9.52
N ALA A 86 -16.05 -18.39 -10.02
CA ALA A 86 -17.21 -19.20 -9.63
C ALA A 86 -17.18 -19.56 -8.14
N ARG A 87 -18.36 -19.70 -7.51
CA ARG A 87 -18.58 -19.86 -6.06
C ARG A 87 -17.60 -20.85 -5.40
N PHE A 88 -17.38 -22.01 -6.00
CA PHE A 88 -16.53 -23.07 -5.45
C PHE A 88 -15.02 -22.79 -5.54
N HIS A 89 -14.59 -21.91 -6.46
CA HIS A 89 -13.18 -21.53 -6.63
C HIS A 89 -12.80 -20.21 -5.96
N ARG A 90 -13.78 -19.38 -5.58
CA ARG A 90 -13.58 -18.03 -5.00
C ARG A 90 -12.58 -18.00 -3.85
N VAL A 91 -12.68 -18.94 -2.90
CA VAL A 91 -11.84 -18.92 -1.69
C VAL A 91 -10.39 -19.23 -2.03
N THR A 92 -10.16 -20.26 -2.84
CA THR A 92 -8.82 -20.68 -3.26
C THR A 92 -8.15 -19.62 -4.13
N ALA A 93 -8.89 -19.06 -5.10
CA ALA A 93 -8.42 -17.96 -5.93
C ALA A 93 -8.07 -16.73 -5.08
N ALA A 94 -8.95 -16.31 -4.17
CA ALA A 94 -8.70 -15.16 -3.30
C ALA A 94 -7.45 -15.36 -2.41
N ARG A 95 -7.22 -16.56 -1.86
CA ARG A 95 -5.99 -16.86 -1.10
C ARG A 95 -4.74 -16.79 -1.98
N ARG A 96 -4.84 -17.21 -3.24
CA ARG A 96 -3.73 -17.12 -4.20
C ARG A 96 -3.41 -15.66 -4.54
N VAL A 97 -4.45 -14.86 -4.80
CA VAL A 97 -4.34 -13.42 -5.06
C VAL A 97 -3.69 -12.69 -3.89
N ASP A 98 -4.15 -12.93 -2.66
CA ASP A 98 -3.58 -12.34 -1.45
C ASP A 98 -2.07 -12.63 -1.33
N ARG A 99 -1.67 -13.89 -1.57
CA ARG A 99 -0.27 -14.28 -1.56
C ARG A 99 0.54 -13.54 -2.63
N ILE A 100 0.06 -13.54 -3.87
CA ILE A 100 0.74 -12.85 -4.98
C ILE A 100 0.88 -11.37 -4.66
N CYS A 101 -0.17 -10.73 -4.15
CA CYS A 101 -0.16 -9.32 -3.80
C CYS A 101 0.90 -9.01 -2.73
N ARG A 102 0.97 -9.82 -1.67
CA ARG A 102 1.93 -9.63 -0.58
C ARG A 102 3.38 -9.85 -1.01
N GLU A 103 3.62 -10.82 -1.90
CA GLU A 103 4.96 -11.23 -2.32
C GLU A 103 5.50 -10.46 -3.53
N ARG A 104 4.62 -10.06 -4.44
CA ARG A 104 4.96 -9.53 -5.78
C ARG A 104 4.31 -8.17 -6.09
N GLY A 105 3.47 -7.67 -5.18
CA GLY A 105 2.77 -6.40 -5.35
C GLY A 105 1.44 -6.52 -6.08
N SER A 106 0.69 -5.43 -6.04
CA SER A 106 -0.69 -5.34 -6.49
C SER A 106 -0.88 -5.56 -7.98
N GLU A 107 0.02 -5.05 -8.82
CA GLU A 107 -0.09 -5.21 -10.27
C GLU A 107 0.05 -6.68 -10.69
N ALA A 108 0.98 -7.42 -10.07
CA ALA A 108 1.13 -8.86 -10.30
C ALA A 108 -0.11 -9.64 -9.86
N ALA A 109 -0.77 -9.21 -8.77
CA ALA A 109 -2.01 -9.82 -8.31
C ALA A 109 -3.17 -9.56 -9.29
N VAL A 110 -3.29 -8.32 -9.80
CA VAL A 110 -4.29 -7.94 -10.80
C VAL A 110 -4.06 -8.69 -12.13
N ASP A 111 -2.81 -8.76 -12.60
CA ASP A 111 -2.42 -9.54 -13.78
C ASP A 111 -2.89 -10.99 -13.66
N TRP A 112 -2.65 -11.60 -12.49
CA TRP A 112 -3.08 -12.96 -12.25
C TRP A 112 -4.61 -13.10 -12.24
N VAL A 113 -5.35 -12.17 -11.63
CA VAL A 113 -6.82 -12.20 -11.67
C VAL A 113 -7.34 -12.09 -13.09
N LEU A 114 -6.87 -11.11 -13.87
CA LEU A 114 -7.31 -10.90 -15.25
C LEU A 114 -7.03 -12.11 -16.15
N ALA A 115 -5.93 -12.83 -15.91
CA ALA A 115 -5.58 -14.02 -16.67
C ALA A 115 -6.38 -15.28 -16.27
N ASN A 116 -6.98 -15.33 -15.08
CA ASN A 116 -7.58 -16.55 -14.52
C ASN A 116 -9.07 -16.42 -14.18
N ALA A 117 -9.62 -15.21 -14.16
CA ALA A 117 -11.03 -14.99 -13.87
C ALA A 117 -11.91 -15.67 -14.93
N THR A 118 -12.98 -16.29 -14.45
CA THR A 118 -14.00 -16.96 -15.29
C THR A 118 -15.18 -16.04 -15.60
N ALA A 119 -15.21 -14.86 -15.01
CA ALA A 119 -16.19 -13.81 -15.22
C ALA A 119 -15.47 -12.47 -15.36
N GLU A 120 -16.13 -11.49 -15.98
CA GLU A 120 -15.60 -10.14 -16.11
C GLU A 120 -15.36 -9.52 -14.72
N VAL A 121 -14.21 -8.87 -14.56
CA VAL A 121 -13.84 -8.14 -13.35
C VAL A 121 -13.64 -6.67 -13.66
N ASN A 122 -14.24 -5.80 -12.86
CA ASN A 122 -14.18 -4.36 -13.08
C ASN A 122 -12.96 -3.74 -12.38
N ILE A 123 -11.97 -3.29 -13.16
CA ILE A 123 -10.77 -2.59 -12.65
C ILE A 123 -11.10 -1.20 -12.09
N GLY A 124 -12.14 -0.54 -12.61
CA GLY A 124 -12.67 0.70 -12.05
C GLY A 124 -13.17 0.51 -10.62
N GLU A 125 -13.93 -0.57 -10.36
CA GLU A 125 -14.35 -0.92 -9.00
C GLU A 125 -13.14 -1.12 -8.07
N LEU A 126 -12.09 -1.80 -8.55
CA LEU A 126 -10.86 -1.96 -7.76
C LEU A 126 -10.22 -0.61 -7.43
N ARG A 127 -10.12 0.30 -8.40
CA ARG A 127 -9.57 1.65 -8.17
C ARG A 127 -10.38 2.42 -7.14
N ASP A 128 -11.71 2.37 -7.21
CA ASP A 128 -12.59 3.04 -6.25
C ASP A 128 -12.42 2.48 -4.84
N ARG A 129 -12.25 1.14 -4.73
CA ARG A 129 -11.98 0.46 -3.45
C ARG A 129 -10.64 0.87 -2.85
N LEU A 130 -9.58 0.92 -3.65
CA LEU A 130 -8.24 1.30 -3.20
C LEU A 130 -8.07 2.82 -3.00
N GLY A 131 -8.91 3.63 -3.64
CA GLY A 131 -8.96 5.07 -3.43
C GLY A 131 -9.86 5.45 -2.26
N ALA A 132 -11.15 5.61 -2.53
CA ALA A 132 -12.10 6.20 -1.58
C ALA A 132 -12.44 5.28 -0.38
N ARG A 133 -12.20 3.97 -0.48
CA ARG A 133 -12.67 2.99 0.52
C ARG A 133 -11.56 2.20 1.21
N LEU A 134 -10.30 2.47 0.91
CA LEU A 134 -9.20 1.69 1.47
C LEU A 134 -9.21 1.73 2.99
N TYR A 135 -9.41 2.92 3.55
CA TYR A 135 -9.38 3.16 4.98
C TYR A 135 -10.56 2.52 5.71
N HIS A 136 -11.74 2.41 5.06
CA HIS A 136 -12.87 1.66 5.62
C HIS A 136 -12.54 0.19 5.89
N ALA A 137 -11.68 -0.44 5.10
CA ALA A 137 -11.23 -1.82 5.33
C ALA A 137 -10.33 -1.96 6.57
N GLY A 138 -9.64 -0.87 6.94
CA GLY A 138 -8.80 -0.79 8.14
C GLY A 138 -9.54 -0.34 9.39
N GLY A 139 -10.77 0.16 9.26
CA GLY A 139 -11.54 0.71 10.37
C GLY A 139 -11.08 2.09 10.85
N PHE A 140 -10.18 2.73 10.11
CA PHE A 140 -9.66 4.08 10.36
C PHE A 140 -9.89 4.98 9.14
N ASP A 141 -9.59 6.27 9.22
CA ASP A 141 -9.66 7.22 8.11
C ASP A 141 -8.26 7.64 7.62
N GLU A 142 -8.22 8.43 6.54
CA GLU A 142 -6.96 8.97 6.01
C GLU A 142 -6.23 9.82 7.07
N ASP A 143 -6.97 10.61 7.83
CA ASP A 143 -6.43 11.52 8.84
C ASP A 143 -5.71 10.78 9.97
N TYR A 144 -6.21 9.62 10.37
CA TYR A 144 -5.55 8.73 11.32
C TYR A 144 -4.16 8.31 10.82
N TYR A 145 -4.07 7.77 9.59
CA TYR A 145 -2.79 7.32 9.01
C TYR A 145 -1.84 8.49 8.78
N ARG A 146 -2.35 9.64 8.34
CA ARG A 146 -1.59 10.87 8.22
C ARG A 146 -1.01 11.30 9.57
N ALA A 147 -1.80 11.23 10.65
CA ALA A 147 -1.33 11.56 12.00
C ALA A 147 -0.25 10.58 12.50
N GLU A 148 -0.35 9.28 12.18
CA GLU A 148 0.70 8.30 12.50
C GLU A 148 2.03 8.62 11.80
N VAL A 149 2.00 9.04 10.53
CA VAL A 149 3.20 9.53 9.84
C VAL A 149 3.81 10.73 10.56
N GLY A 150 2.98 11.67 11.02
CA GLY A 150 3.43 12.82 11.80
C GLY A 150 4.15 12.40 13.10
N ARG A 151 3.55 11.47 13.86
CA ARG A 151 4.17 10.90 15.08
C ARG A 151 5.52 10.26 14.80
N CYS A 152 5.62 9.49 13.72
CA CYS A 152 6.87 8.85 13.30
C CYS A 152 7.98 9.87 13.00
N ILE A 153 7.65 10.94 12.27
CA ILE A 153 8.60 12.01 11.93
C ILE A 153 9.08 12.75 13.18
N GLU A 154 8.16 13.13 14.08
CA GLU A 154 8.51 13.79 15.34
C GLU A 154 9.41 12.92 16.21
N HIS A 155 9.10 11.63 16.30
CA HIS A 155 9.90 10.69 17.08
C HIS A 155 11.34 10.60 16.55
N ARG A 156 11.52 10.47 15.23
CA ARG A 156 12.85 10.44 14.59
C ARG A 156 13.62 11.74 14.87
N ARG A 157 12.95 12.90 14.78
CA ARG A 157 13.57 14.20 15.08
C ARG A 157 14.09 14.27 16.53
N ARG A 158 13.30 13.80 17.51
CA ARG A 158 13.72 13.81 18.93
C ARG A 158 14.94 12.91 19.18
N ARG A 159 15.05 11.76 18.50
CA ARG A 159 16.22 10.88 18.62
C ARG A 159 17.49 11.51 18.07
N HIS A 160 17.42 12.23 16.95
CA HIS A 160 18.59 12.91 16.38
C HIS A 160 19.07 14.12 17.21
N LEU A 161 18.22 14.71 18.05
CA LEU A 161 18.60 15.81 18.94
C LEU A 161 19.23 15.32 20.26
N ASN A 162 19.04 14.04 20.61
CA ASN A 162 19.51 13.45 21.87
C ASN A 162 20.70 12.50 21.67
N GLY A 163 21.30 12.46 20.48
CA GLY A 163 22.43 11.60 20.12
C GLY A 163 23.67 12.39 19.74
#